data_AF-A0A1F2WNI9-F1
#
_entry.id   AF-A0A1F2WNI9-F1
#
_cell.length_a   1.000
_cell.length_b   1.000
_cell.length_c   1.000
_cell.angle_alpha   90.00
_cell.angle_beta   90.00
_cell.angle_gamma   90.00
#
_symmetry.space_group_name_H-M   'P 1'
#
loop_
_entity.id
_entity.type
_entity.pdbx_description
1 polymer ?
#
loop_
_entity_poly.entity_id
_entity_poly.type
_entity_poly.pdbx_seq_one_letter_code
_entity_poly.pdbx_strand_id
1 'polypeptide(L)' 'MRKHDKEGERLRKARLKHGWSLRETAKVCGVSHASVWKYERGEILKIEMIAKIRRGLGLSK' A
#
# COMPACT_ATOMS: atom_id res chain seq x y z
N MET A 1 14.12 -5.53 -12.84
CA MET A 1 13.01 -4.86 -12.11
C MET A 1 12.34 -5.89 -11.21
N ARG A 2 12.23 -5.64 -9.91
CA ARG A 2 11.63 -6.63 -8.99
C ARG A 2 10.11 -6.58 -9.16
N LYS A 3 9.43 -7.73 -9.07
CA LYS A 3 7.99 -7.84 -9.31
C LYS A 3 7.15 -6.96 -8.36
N HIS A 4 7.68 -6.68 -7.17
CA HIS A 4 7.04 -5.86 -6.13
C HIS A 4 7.08 -4.36 -6.41
N ASP A 5 8.01 -3.87 -7.24
CA ASP A 5 8.15 -2.44 -7.55
C ASP A 5 6.89 -1.91 -8.25
N LYS A 6 6.33 -2.70 -9.20
CA LYS A 6 5.10 -2.34 -9.93
C LYS A 6 3.86 -2.32 -9.04
N GLU A 7 3.76 -3.27 -8.10
CA GLU A 7 2.62 -3.32 -7.17
C GLU A 7 2.66 -2.19 -6.15
N GLY A 8 3.86 -1.85 -5.63
CA GLY A 8 4.05 -0.68 -4.78
C GLY A 8 3.65 0.62 -5.47
N GLU A 9 4.02 0.78 -6.74
CA GLU A 9 3.65 1.95 -7.54
C GLU A 9 2.14 2.03 -7.80
N ARG A 10 1.50 0.89 -8.13
CA ARG A 10 0.03 0.81 -8.29
C ARG A 10 -0.68 1.25 -7.02
N LEU A 11 -0.17 0.83 -5.87
CA LEU A 11 -0.74 1.17 -4.57
C LEU A 11 -0.57 2.66 -4.26
N ARG A 12 0.60 3.22 -4.53
CA ARG A 12 0.86 4.67 -4.44
C ARG A 12 -0.10 5.47 -5.30
N LYS A 13 -0.33 5.06 -6.55
CA LYS A 13 -1.27 5.73 -7.46
C LYS A 13 -2.70 5.71 -6.91
N ALA A 14 -3.15 4.56 -6.40
CA ALA A 14 -4.47 4.45 -5.78
C ALA A 14 -4.61 5.38 -4.57
N ARG A 15 -3.61 5.39 -3.67
CA ARG A 15 -3.59 6.30 -2.52
C ARG A 15 -3.69 7.77 -2.94
N LEU A 16 -2.89 8.19 -3.92
CA LEU A 16 -2.90 9.57 -4.40
C LEU A 16 -4.22 9.93 -5.08
N LYS A 17 -4.88 8.97 -5.78
CA LYS A 17 -6.22 9.17 -6.34
C LYS A 17 -7.28 9.42 -5.27
N HIS A 18 -7.13 8.82 -4.08
CA HIS A 18 -7.98 9.09 -2.92
C HIS A 18 -7.63 10.40 -2.18
N GLY A 19 -6.52 11.06 -2.53
CA GLY A 19 -6.04 12.25 -1.81
C GLY A 19 -5.46 11.94 -0.43
N TRP A 20 -5.17 10.68 -0.12
CA TRP A 20 -4.72 10.29 1.21
C TRP A 20 -3.20 10.43 1.38
N SER A 21 -2.81 10.95 2.55
CA SER A 21 -1.47 10.81 3.07
C SER A 21 -1.16 9.34 3.42
N LEU A 22 0.12 9.03 3.60
CA LEU A 22 0.56 7.73 4.08
C LEU A 22 -0.05 7.39 5.45
N ARG A 23 -0.24 8.39 6.31
CA ARG A 23 -0.79 8.23 7.67
C ARG A 23 -2.28 7.91 7.64
N GLU A 24 -3.03 8.59 6.79
CA GLU A 24 -4.45 8.31 6.58
C GLU A 24 -4.65 6.93 5.97
N THR A 25 -3.83 6.58 4.96
CA THR A 25 -3.86 5.26 4.34
C THR A 25 -3.58 4.16 5.36
N ALA A 26 -2.56 4.33 6.20
CA ALA A 26 -2.24 3.41 7.26
C ALA A 26 -3.41 3.21 8.24
N LYS A 27 -4.09 4.31 8.62
CA LYS A 27 -5.27 4.29 9.49
C LYS A 27 -6.44 3.54 8.84
N VAL A 28 -6.77 3.85 7.59
CA VAL A 28 -7.86 3.21 6.83
C VAL A 28 -7.59 1.72 6.60
N CYS A 29 -6.33 1.37 6.31
CA CYS A 29 -5.93 0.00 6.02
C CYS A 29 -5.64 -0.83 7.27
N GLY A 30 -5.59 -0.24 8.47
CA GLY A 30 -5.25 -0.94 9.71
C GLY A 30 -3.82 -1.51 9.71
N VAL A 31 -2.85 -0.74 9.19
CA VAL A 31 -1.42 -1.09 9.18
C VAL A 31 -0.59 0.07 9.71
N SER A 32 0.72 -0.13 9.91
CA SER A 32 1.61 0.97 10.31
C SER A 32 1.97 1.88 9.14
N HIS A 33 2.24 3.16 9.42
CA HIS A 33 2.75 4.12 8.44
C HIS A 33 4.00 3.61 7.71
N ALA A 34 4.94 3.02 8.45
CA ALA A 34 6.15 2.43 7.90
C ALA A 34 5.86 1.29 6.92
N SER A 35 4.79 0.52 7.15
CA SER A 35 4.37 -0.55 6.24
C SER A 35 3.94 -0.01 4.89
N VAL A 36 3.12 1.05 4.88
CA VAL A 36 2.70 1.69 3.62
C VAL A 36 3.91 2.25 2.87
N TRP A 37 4.81 2.95 3.58
CA TRP A 37 6.01 3.53 2.99
C TRP A 37 6.95 2.48 2.38
N LYS A 38 7.23 1.39 3.10
CA LYS A 38 8.07 0.28 2.61
C LYS A 38 7.46 -0.38 1.38
N TYR A 39 6.15 -0.63 1.42
CA TYR A 39 5.46 -1.27 0.31
C TYR A 39 5.50 -0.45 -0.98
N GLU A 40 5.24 0.86 -0.89
CA GLU A 40 5.27 1.75 -2.06
C GLU A 40 6.65 1.86 -2.72
N ARG A 41 7.71 1.46 -2.01
CA ARG A 41 9.10 1.41 -2.51
C ARG A 41 9.51 0.02 -3.02
N GLY A 42 8.59 -0.93 -3.08
CA GLY A 42 8.84 -2.29 -3.56
C GLY A 42 9.48 -3.22 -2.52
N GLU A 43 9.51 -2.81 -1.24
CA GLU A 43 9.98 -3.71 -0.17
C GLU A 43 8.94 -4.80 0.12
N ILE A 44 9.43 -6.00 0.42
CA ILE A 44 8.59 -7.16 0.70
C ILE A 44 8.04 -7.06 2.13
N LEU A 45 6.71 -7.15 2.24
CA LEU A 45 5.99 -7.22 3.51
C LEU A 45 5.28 -8.56 3.65
N LYS A 46 4.81 -8.86 4.87
CA LYS A 46 3.95 -10.02 5.12
C LYS A 46 2.70 -9.93 4.23
N ILE A 47 2.29 -11.06 3.64
CA ILE A 47 1.14 -11.15 2.72
C ILE A 47 -0.13 -10.55 3.34
N GLU A 48 -0.34 -10.75 4.64
CA GLU A 48 -1.48 -10.19 5.39
C GLU A 48 -1.51 -8.65 5.36
N MET A 49 -0.36 -8.00 5.47
CA MET A 49 -0.27 -6.54 5.43
C MET A 49 -0.58 -6.03 4.03
N ILE A 50 -0.07 -6.71 3.01
CA ILE A 50 -0.36 -6.40 1.61
C ILE A 50 -1.86 -6.49 1.35
N ALA A 51 -2.50 -7.58 1.81
CA ALA A 51 -3.94 -7.78 1.67
C ALA A 51 -4.76 -6.67 2.36
N LYS A 52 -4.36 -6.25 3.56
CA LYS A 52 -4.98 -5.13 4.29
C LYS A 52 -4.90 -3.82 3.52
N ILE A 53 -3.72 -3.48 3.00
CA ILE A 53 -3.51 -2.23 2.26
C ILE A 53 -4.34 -2.22 0.96
N ARG A 54 -4.36 -3.34 0.22
CA ARG A 54 -5.16 -3.45 -1.00
C ARG A 54 -6.65 -3.30 -0.74
N ARG A 55 -7.15 -3.95 0.33
CA ARG A 55 -8.55 -3.84 0.74
C ARG A 55 -8.93 -2.40 1.10
N GLY A 56 -8.09 -1.71 1.88
CA GLY A 56 -8.36 -0.32 2.26
C GLY A 56 -8.36 0.66 1.09
N LEU A 57 -7.64 0.34 0.00
CA LEU A 57 -7.60 1.14 -1.23
C LEU A 57 -8.59 0.66 -2.30
N GLY A 58 -9.49 -0.28 -1.99
CA GLY A 58 -10.46 -0.82 -2.94
C GLY A 58 -9.84 -1.57 -4.13
N LEU A 59 -8.59 -2.03 -3.99
CA LEU A 59 -7.88 -2.78 -5.03
C LEU A 59 -8.18 -4.27 -4.87
N SER A 60 -8.97 -4.83 -5.80
CA SER A 60 -9.13 -6.29 -5.92
C SER A 60 -8.04 -6.88 -6.83
N LYS A 61 -7.43 -7.97 -6.36
CA LYS A 61 -6.50 -8.86 -7.09
C LYS A 61 -5.11 -8.35 -7.38
#